data_AF-A0A357LPT4-F1
#
_entry.id   AF-A0A357LPT4-F1
#
_cell.length_a   1.000
_cell.length_b   1.000
_cell.length_c   1.000
_cell.angle_alpha   90.00
_cell.angle_beta   90.00
_cell.angle_gamma   90.00
#
_symmetry.space_group_name_H-M   'P 1'
#
loop_
_entity.id
_entity.type
_entity.pdbx_description
1 polymer ?
#
loop_
_entity_poly.entity_id
_entity_poly.type
_entity_poly.pdbx_seq_one_letter_code
_entity_poly.pdbx_strand_id
1 'polypeptide(L)'
;MAEFSTLRSQVGARAAEIDAGLRAHMNKVYGTMSVGMLITALASWAIAGLATTTDPALATAQMNNGTMLTGLGVALYTSPLKWVVMLAPLGMIFGFGAVMQRASASGAQLFFYLFATLIGVSLSSIFI
;
A
#
# COMPACT_ATOMS: atom_id res chain seq x y z
N MET A 1 16.93 40.42 -36.14
CA MET A 1 16.06 39.22 -36.16
C MET A 1 16.74 37.97 -35.59
N ALA A 2 18.07 37.80 -35.71
CA ALA A 2 18.80 36.63 -35.19
C ALA A 2 18.76 36.46 -33.65
N GLU A 3 18.73 37.56 -32.90
CA GLU A 3 18.63 37.49 -31.42
C GLU A 3 17.28 36.98 -30.92
N PHE A 4 16.19 37.25 -31.65
CA PHE A 4 14.87 36.73 -31.30
C PHE A 4 14.79 35.21 -31.49
N SER A 5 15.49 34.66 -32.48
CA SER A 5 15.58 33.21 -32.68
C SER A 5 16.44 32.50 -31.63
N THR A 6 17.52 33.11 -31.16
CA THR A 6 18.35 32.53 -30.09
C THR A 6 17.64 32.57 -28.74
N LEU A 7 16.94 33.67 -28.42
CA LEU A 7 16.10 33.75 -27.22
C LEU A 7 14.97 32.71 -27.22
N ARG A 8 14.29 32.52 -28.36
CA ARG A 8 13.22 31.50 -28.49
C ARG A 8 13.77 30.08 -28.38
N SER A 9 14.95 29.82 -28.95
CA SER A 9 15.68 28.54 -28.83
C SER A 9 16.06 28.24 -27.37
N GLN A 10 16.63 29.21 -26.65
CA GLN A 10 16.97 29.05 -25.23
C GLN A 10 15.75 28.86 -24.33
N VAL A 11 14.64 29.57 -24.59
CA VAL A 11 13.37 29.37 -23.86
C VAL A 11 12.80 27.98 -24.11
N GLY A 12 12.84 27.49 -25.36
CA GLY A 12 12.41 26.13 -25.70
C GLY A 12 13.26 25.05 -25.05
N ALA A 13 14.59 25.22 -25.00
CA ALA A 13 15.50 24.30 -24.32
C ALA A 13 15.22 24.21 -22.81
N ARG A 14 15.02 25.35 -22.13
CA ARG A 14 14.65 25.39 -20.71
C ARG A 14 13.28 24.75 -20.44
N ALA A 15 12.30 24.99 -21.30
CA ALA A 15 10.98 24.36 -21.17
C ALA A 15 11.06 22.83 -21.28
N ALA A 16 11.89 22.32 -22.20
CA ALA A 16 12.12 20.88 -22.36
C ALA A 16 12.84 20.25 -21.15
N GLU A 17 13.82 20.93 -20.56
CA GLU A 17 14.51 20.48 -19.34
C GLU A 17 13.55 20.39 -18.13
N ILE A 18 12.64 21.37 -17.99
CA ILE A 18 11.63 21.38 -16.92
C ILE A 18 10.66 20.21 -17.10
N ASP A 19 10.14 19.98 -18.31
CA ASP A 19 9.24 18.87 -18.61
C ASP A 19 9.91 17.50 -18.32
N ALA A 20 11.18 17.33 -18.71
CA ALA A 20 11.93 16.13 -18.40
C ALA A 20 12.06 15.88 -16.88
N GLY A 21 12.35 16.94 -16.10
CA GLY A 21 12.41 16.87 -14.64
C GLY A 21 11.06 16.52 -14.01
N LEU A 22 9.97 17.14 -14.47
CA LEU A 22 8.61 16.86 -14.00
C LEU A 22 8.19 15.42 -14.32
N ARG A 23 8.50 14.93 -15.52
CA ARG A 23 8.23 13.54 -15.92
C ARG A 23 9.00 12.55 -15.06
N ALA A 24 10.29 12.80 -14.81
CA ALA A 24 11.10 11.96 -13.93
C ALA A 24 10.52 11.92 -12.51
N HIS A 25 10.11 13.07 -11.97
CA HIS A 25 9.49 13.17 -10.66
C HIS A 25 8.16 12.39 -10.60
N MET A 26 7.28 12.58 -11.58
CA MET A 26 6.01 11.86 -11.65
C MET A 26 6.18 10.36 -11.81
N ASN A 27 7.11 9.90 -12.64
CA ASN A 27 7.42 8.48 -12.79
C ASN A 27 7.88 7.86 -11.46
N LYS A 28 8.64 8.59 -10.64
CA LYS A 28 9.04 8.12 -9.30
C LYS A 28 7.83 7.99 -8.37
N VAL A 29 6.93 8.97 -8.37
CA VAL A 29 5.70 8.94 -7.56
C VAL A 29 4.82 7.76 -7.98
N TYR A 30 4.53 7.62 -9.28
CA TYR A 30 3.72 6.52 -9.80
C TYR A 30 4.38 5.16 -9.56
N GLY A 31 5.70 5.05 -9.72
CA GLY A 31 6.43 3.83 -9.40
C GLY A 31 6.27 3.42 -7.94
N THR A 32 6.40 4.37 -7.01
CA THR A 32 6.23 4.13 -5.57
C THR A 32 4.79 3.71 -5.24
N MET A 33 3.79 4.37 -5.84
CA MET A 33 2.38 4.04 -5.62
C MET A 33 2.03 2.66 -6.18
N SER A 34 2.53 2.30 -7.37
CA SER A 34 2.35 0.97 -7.95
C SER A 34 2.94 -0.14 -7.08
N VAL A 35 4.12 0.09 -6.49
CA VAL A 35 4.70 -0.85 -5.51
C VAL A 35 3.80 -0.99 -4.28
N GLY A 36 3.25 0.12 -3.78
CA GLY A 36 2.27 0.08 -2.68
C GLY A 36 1.06 -0.79 -3.01
N MET A 37 0.48 -0.63 -4.20
CA MET A 37 -0.65 -1.48 -4.64
C MET A 37 -0.29 -2.96 -4.71
N LEU A 38 0.90 -3.29 -5.23
CA LEU A 38 1.39 -4.67 -5.28
C LEU A 38 1.57 -5.25 -3.87
N ILE A 39 2.13 -4.48 -2.94
CA ILE A 39 2.27 -4.89 -1.53
C ILE A 39 0.90 -5.19 -0.93
N THR A 40 -0.08 -4.30 -1.14
CA THR A 40 -1.45 -4.49 -0.65
C THR A 40 -2.06 -5.79 -1.19
N ALA A 41 -1.96 -6.03 -2.50
CA ALA A 41 -2.51 -7.22 -3.15
C ALA A 41 -1.85 -8.51 -2.64
N LEU A 42 -0.52 -8.51 -2.52
CA LEU A 42 0.23 -9.65 -2.01
C LEU A 42 -0.08 -9.93 -0.54
N ALA A 43 -0.15 -8.90 0.29
CA ALA A 43 -0.50 -9.03 1.71
C ALA A 43 -1.92 -9.57 1.89
N SER A 44 -2.91 -9.04 1.14
CA SER A 44 -4.29 -9.52 1.22
C SER A 44 -4.42 -10.99 0.80
N TRP A 45 -3.78 -11.35 -0.31
CA TRP A 45 -3.81 -12.72 -0.85
C TRP A 45 -3.11 -13.70 0.09
N ALA A 46 -1.91 -13.35 0.58
CA ALA A 46 -1.15 -14.21 1.48
C ALA A 46 -1.90 -14.45 2.80
N ILE A 47 -2.45 -13.41 3.42
CA ILE A 47 -3.20 -13.55 4.68
C ILE A 47 -4.47 -14.38 4.48
N ALA A 48 -5.23 -14.17 3.39
CA ALA A 48 -6.40 -14.99 3.09
C ALA A 48 -6.03 -16.47 2.88
N GLY A 49 -4.94 -16.73 2.14
CA GLY A 49 -4.44 -18.08 1.89
C GLY A 49 -3.90 -18.78 3.14
N LEU A 50 -3.28 -18.04 4.08
CA LEU A 50 -2.83 -18.60 5.35
C LEU A 50 -3.98 -18.80 6.36
N ALA A 51 -5.02 -17.97 6.26
CA ALA A 51 -6.15 -17.99 7.19
C ALA A 51 -7.19 -19.05 6.86
N THR A 52 -7.24 -19.52 5.62
CA THR A 52 -8.20 -20.52 5.15
C THR A 52 -7.50 -21.84 4.78
N THR A 53 -8.25 -22.94 4.81
CA THR A 53 -7.74 -24.26 4.42
C THR A 53 -8.83 -25.04 3.69
N THR A 54 -8.44 -25.97 2.83
CA THR A 54 -9.35 -26.96 2.21
C THR A 54 -9.22 -28.34 2.85
N ASP A 55 -8.26 -28.53 3.75
CA ASP A 55 -8.07 -29.77 4.50
C ASP A 55 -8.83 -29.71 5.85
N PRO A 56 -9.84 -30.57 6.06
CA PRO A 56 -10.57 -30.64 7.33
C PRO A 56 -9.69 -30.98 8.54
N ALA A 57 -8.55 -31.66 8.36
CA ALA A 57 -7.65 -32.02 9.46
C ALA A 57 -6.92 -30.81 10.06
N LEU A 58 -6.72 -29.76 9.26
CA LEU A 58 -6.07 -28.51 9.66
C LEU A 58 -7.08 -27.41 10.04
N ALA A 59 -8.37 -27.67 9.83
CA ALA A 59 -9.44 -26.73 10.12
C ALA A 59 -9.69 -26.62 11.63
N THR A 60 -9.65 -25.38 12.15
CA THR A 60 -9.96 -25.09 13.55
C THR A 60 -11.41 -24.62 13.73
N ALA A 61 -11.98 -23.98 12.71
CA ALA A 61 -13.37 -23.56 12.69
C ALA A 61 -13.90 -23.53 11.25
N GLN A 62 -15.22 -23.54 11.09
CA GLN A 62 -15.88 -23.37 9.81
C GLN A 62 -16.89 -22.23 9.89
N MET A 63 -16.87 -21.33 8.91
CA MET A 63 -17.85 -20.25 8.80
C MET A 63 -19.16 -20.75 8.16
N ASN A 64 -20.24 -19.97 8.33
CA ASN A 64 -21.57 -20.32 7.79
C ASN A 64 -21.60 -20.47 6.26
N ASN A 65 -20.67 -19.84 5.54
CA ASN A 65 -20.54 -19.94 4.09
C ASN A 65 -19.76 -21.20 3.63
N GLY A 66 -19.34 -22.05 4.57
CA GLY A 66 -18.60 -23.28 4.31
C GLY A 66 -17.07 -23.12 4.31
N THR A 67 -16.54 -21.90 4.41
CA THR A 67 -15.08 -21.68 4.46
C THR A 67 -14.49 -22.23 5.75
N MET A 68 -13.40 -23.00 5.63
CA MET A 68 -12.68 -23.55 6.78
C MET A 68 -11.51 -22.66 7.13
N LEU A 69 -11.39 -22.34 8.41
CA LEU A 69 -10.39 -21.44 8.96
C LEU A 69 -9.28 -22.24 9.65
N THR A 70 -8.05 -21.79 9.44
CA THR A 70 -6.90 -22.21 10.24
C THR A 70 -6.94 -21.51 11.61
N GLY A 71 -6.05 -21.89 12.53
CA GLY A 71 -5.91 -21.19 13.81
C GLY A 71 -5.60 -19.69 13.65
N LEU A 72 -4.85 -19.32 12.61
CA LEU A 72 -4.60 -17.92 12.25
C LEU A 72 -5.90 -17.23 11.80
N GLY A 73 -6.72 -17.88 10.97
CA GLY A 73 -7.99 -17.33 10.51
C GLY A 73 -8.98 -17.10 11.64
N VAL A 74 -9.04 -18.03 12.60
CA VAL A 74 -9.81 -17.84 13.84
C VAL A 74 -9.29 -16.63 14.62
N ALA A 75 -7.97 -16.55 14.83
CA ALA A 75 -7.37 -15.42 15.53
C ALA A 75 -7.67 -14.07 14.84
N LEU A 76 -7.59 -13.98 13.51
CA LEU A 76 -7.79 -12.73 12.79
C LEU A 76 -9.27 -12.32 12.62
N TYR A 77 -10.18 -13.27 12.45
CA TYR A 77 -11.56 -12.96 12.04
C TYR A 77 -12.64 -13.23 13.08
N THR A 78 -12.38 -14.10 14.05
CA THR A 78 -13.38 -14.42 15.09
C THR A 78 -12.98 -13.92 16.47
N SER A 79 -11.70 -13.59 16.68
CA SER A 79 -11.22 -13.05 17.95
C SER A 79 -11.32 -11.51 18.02
N PRO A 80 -11.18 -10.92 19.23
CA PRO A 80 -11.09 -9.46 19.40
C PRO A 80 -9.96 -8.79 18.60
N LEU A 81 -8.94 -9.55 18.17
CA LEU A 81 -7.85 -9.06 17.33
C LEU A 81 -8.36 -8.50 15.99
N LYS A 82 -9.52 -8.97 15.49
CA LYS A 82 -10.18 -8.44 14.29
C LYS A 82 -10.32 -6.92 14.34
N TRP A 83 -10.72 -6.38 15.48
CA TRP A 83 -10.92 -4.93 15.63
C TRP A 83 -9.60 -4.17 15.53
N VAL A 84 -8.51 -4.74 16.07
CA VAL A 84 -7.18 -4.15 15.96
C VAL A 84 -6.74 -4.12 14.50
N VAL A 85 -6.89 -5.23 13.77
CA VAL A 85 -6.51 -5.32 12.36
C VAL A 85 -7.34 -4.37 11.48
N MET A 86 -8.64 -4.29 11.75
CA MET A 86 -9.56 -3.42 11.00
C MET A 86 -9.33 -1.92 11.27
N LEU A 87 -8.99 -1.57 12.51
CA LEU A 87 -8.76 -0.17 12.91
C LEU A 87 -7.30 0.27 12.76
N ALA A 88 -6.35 -0.65 12.57
CA ALA A 88 -4.93 -0.33 12.44
C ALA A 88 -4.64 0.69 11.31
N PRO A 89 -5.21 0.57 10.10
CA PRO A 89 -4.99 1.58 9.06
C PRO A 89 -5.52 2.96 9.46
N LEU A 90 -6.65 3.03 10.15
CA LEU A 90 -7.22 4.29 10.65
C LEU A 90 -6.32 4.91 11.73
N GLY A 91 -5.81 4.09 12.66
CA GLY A 91 -4.83 4.52 13.66
C GLY A 91 -3.57 5.14 13.03
N MET A 92 -3.08 4.54 11.94
CA MET A 92 -1.94 5.06 11.19
C MET A 92 -2.22 6.41 10.56
N ILE A 93 -3.45 6.67 10.07
CA ILE A 93 -3.83 7.98 9.52
C ILE A 93 -3.75 9.07 10.60
N PHE A 94 -4.17 8.79 11.84
CA PHE A 94 -3.99 9.74 12.94
C PHE A 94 -2.52 10.02 13.24
N GLY A 95 -1.64 9.02 13.10
CA GLY A 95 -0.19 9.17 13.23
C GLY A 95 0.49 9.87 12.06
N PHE A 96 -0.17 9.95 10.89
CA PHE A 96 0.44 10.42 9.64
C PHE A 96 1.02 11.83 9.76
N GLY A 97 0.29 12.76 10.36
CA GLY A 97 0.73 14.16 10.50
C GLY A 97 2.03 14.28 11.32
N ALA A 98 2.14 13.54 12.41
CA ALA A 98 3.34 13.53 13.26
C ALA A 98 4.55 12.87 12.56
N VAL A 99 4.31 11.81 11.79
CA VAL A 99 5.36 11.15 11.02
C VAL A 99 5.86 12.05 9.91
N MET A 100 4.98 12.66 9.12
CA MET A 100 5.37 13.50 7.97
C MET A 100 6.13 14.77 8.37
N GLN A 101 5.88 15.31 9.57
CA GLN A 101 6.63 16.47 10.08
C GLN A 101 8.06 16.13 10.52
N ARG A 102 8.35 14.86 10.84
CA ARG A 102 9.58 14.45 11.53
C ARG A 102 10.42 13.46 10.73
N ALA A 103 9.82 12.76 9.78
CA ALA A 103 10.46 11.69 9.03
C ALA A 103 11.35 12.22 7.91
N SER A 104 12.49 11.54 7.71
CA SER A 104 13.25 11.65 6.46
C SER A 104 12.44 11.10 5.28
N ALA A 105 12.90 11.37 4.06
CA ALA A 105 12.28 10.80 2.86
C ALA A 105 12.17 9.26 2.91
N SER A 106 13.20 8.58 3.44
CA SER A 106 13.18 7.12 3.61
C SER A 106 12.22 6.68 4.71
N GLY A 107 12.11 7.43 5.81
CA GLY A 107 11.15 7.15 6.87
C GLY A 107 9.69 7.26 6.40
N ALA A 108 9.37 8.29 5.62
CA ALA A 108 8.05 8.45 5.02
C ALA A 108 7.71 7.31 4.03
N GLN A 109 8.70 6.86 3.26
CA GLN A 109 8.53 5.74 2.32
C GLN A 109 8.29 4.41 3.05
N LEU A 110 9.04 4.13 4.11
CA LEU A 110 8.82 2.93 4.94
C LEU A 110 7.42 2.98 5.60
N PHE A 111 7.03 4.13 6.12
CA PHE A 111 5.70 4.32 6.69
C PHE A 111 4.60 4.04 5.65
N PHE A 112 4.78 4.53 4.41
CA PHE A 112 3.85 4.23 3.32
C PHE A 112 3.75 2.74 3.00
N TYR A 113 4.87 1.99 2.95
CA TYR A 113 4.82 0.55 2.70
C TYR A 113 4.25 -0.26 3.86
N LEU A 114 4.47 0.17 5.11
CA LEU A 114 3.80 -0.40 6.28
C LEU A 114 2.29 -0.15 6.20
N PHE A 115 1.89 1.05 5.79
CA PHE A 115 0.48 1.39 5.56
C PHE A 115 -0.16 0.53 4.48
N ALA A 116 0.51 0.38 3.34
CA ALA A 116 0.05 -0.49 2.26
C ALA A 116 -0.12 -1.95 2.72
N THR A 117 0.86 -2.48 3.47
CA THR A 117 0.78 -3.83 4.06
C THR A 117 -0.42 -3.95 4.98
N LEU A 118 -0.61 -3.02 5.91
CA LEU A 118 -1.72 -3.04 6.88
C LEU A 118 -3.09 -2.95 6.19
N ILE A 119 -3.22 -2.12 5.15
CA ILE A 119 -4.43 -2.09 4.31
C ILE A 119 -4.66 -3.46 3.67
N GLY A 120 -3.62 -4.09 3.12
CA GLY A 120 -3.71 -5.43 2.54
C GLY A 120 -4.18 -6.47 3.55
N VAL A 121 -3.59 -6.50 4.75
CA VAL A 121 -4.03 -7.40 5.83
C VAL A 121 -5.49 -7.11 6.21
N SER A 122 -5.91 -5.85 6.31
CA SER A 122 -7.31 -5.50 6.61
C SER A 122 -8.28 -5.96 5.50
N LEU A 123 -7.88 -5.87 4.23
CA LEU A 123 -8.70 -6.24 3.08
C LEU A 123 -8.70 -7.74 2.77
N SER A 124 -7.83 -8.53 3.41
CA SER A 124 -7.78 -10.00 3.24
C SER A 124 -9.14 -10.68 3.51
N SER A 125 -9.97 -10.09 4.37
CA SER A 125 -11.33 -10.54 4.66
C SER A 125 -12.29 -10.55 3.46
N ILE A 126 -11.99 -9.82 2.38
CA ILE A 126 -12.80 -9.81 1.15
C ILE A 126 -12.71 -11.14 0.39
N PHE A 127 -11.63 -11.90 0.59
CA PHE A 127 -11.37 -13.16 -0.12
C PHE A 127 -11.92 -14.40 0.60
N ILE A 128 -12.66 -14.23 1.71
CA ILE A 128 -13.16 -15.30 2.60
C ILE A 128 -14.68 -15.22 2.68
#